data_AF-A0AAW2SMT8-F1
#
_entry.id   AF-A0AAW2SMT8-F1
#
_cell.length_a   1.000
_cell.length_b   1.000
_cell.length_c   1.000
_cell.angle_alpha   90.00
_cell.angle_beta   90.00
_cell.angle_gamma   90.00
#
_symmetry.space_group_name_H-M   'P 1'
#
loop_
_entity.id
_entity.type
_entity.pdbx_description
1 polymer ?
#
loop_
_entity_poly.entity_id
_entity_poly.type
_entity_poly.pdbx_seq_one_letter_code
_entity_poly.pdbx_strand_id
1 'polypeptide(L)'
;MDTLSSSFLPKLSINPKNTHSHPTTTTTLPFFNVSSLTRKPADPPSLPATIFNAFDYLINTFIDPPLKPSLDPRYVLSDNFAPVDELPPTECQVVEGSLPPSLDGAYIRNGPNPQFLPRGPYHLFDGDGMLHAIRISKGKATICSRYVKTYKYKVESEKGFPVIPNVFSGFNGLSASAARGAVTAARVLAGQFNPINGIGLANTSLALIGGRLYALGESDLPYSVKVDPNGEIHTLGRHDFDGQLMMSMTAHPKIDAQTGETFAFRYGPCRHF
;
A
#
# COMPACT_ATOMS: atom_id res chain seq x y z
N MET A 1 6.69 30.55 52.51
CA MET A 1 5.59 30.01 53.32
C MET A 1 4.50 29.52 52.36
N ASP A 2 4.83 28.64 51.41
CA ASP A 2 5.15 27.20 51.55
C ASP A 2 3.85 26.38 51.53
N THR A 3 3.42 25.92 50.35
CA THR A 3 3.56 24.56 49.78
C THR A 3 2.52 23.52 50.25
N LEU A 4 1.69 23.10 49.29
CA LEU A 4 1.17 21.74 48.98
C LEU A 4 1.18 20.65 50.08
N SER A 5 0.03 20.00 50.24
CA SER A 5 -0.07 18.62 50.78
C SER A 5 -0.81 17.72 49.79
N SER A 6 -0.07 16.83 49.15
CA SER A 6 -0.54 15.69 48.37
C SER A 6 -0.44 14.40 49.20
N SER A 7 -1.48 13.56 49.20
CA SER A 7 -1.40 12.11 49.41
C SER A 7 -2.68 11.54 48.80
N PHE A 8 -2.67 10.66 47.80
CA PHE A 8 -2.30 9.25 47.87
C PHE A 8 -1.93 8.74 46.47
N LEU A 9 -0.69 8.24 46.30
CA LEU A 9 -0.34 7.26 45.26
C LEU A 9 0.69 6.28 45.88
N PRO A 10 0.58 4.97 45.63
CA PRO A 10 1.52 3.99 46.19
C PRO A 10 2.88 4.05 45.49
N LYS A 11 3.96 4.05 46.29
CA LYS A 11 5.35 4.00 45.83
C LYS A 11 5.72 2.59 45.36
N LEU A 12 6.13 2.45 44.11
CA LEU A 12 6.92 1.29 43.66
C LEU A 12 8.37 1.48 44.15
N SER A 13 8.88 0.50 44.91
CA SER A 13 10.28 0.43 45.33
C SER A 13 11.09 -0.27 44.24
N ILE A 14 12.05 0.41 43.63
CA ILE A 14 13.04 -0.18 42.72
C ILE A 14 14.32 -0.43 43.51
N ASN A 15 14.72 -1.70 43.61
CA ASN A 15 15.93 -2.15 44.31
C ASN A 15 17.14 -2.04 43.36
N PRO A 16 18.18 -1.23 43.67
CA PRO A 16 19.28 -0.98 42.74
C PRO A 16 20.46 -1.93 43.00
N LYS A 17 20.32 -3.22 42.62
CA LYS A 17 21.46 -4.14 42.52
C LYS A 17 21.22 -5.17 41.42
N ASN A 18 21.69 -4.86 40.21
CA ASN A 18 22.21 -5.82 39.24
C ASN A 18 22.88 -5.05 38.10
N THR A 19 24.14 -4.68 38.31
CA THR A 19 25.04 -4.22 37.25
C THR A 19 25.50 -5.43 36.46
N HIS A 20 24.85 -5.72 35.33
CA HIS A 20 25.42 -6.56 34.29
C HIS A 20 26.03 -5.66 33.22
N SER A 21 27.31 -5.88 32.96
CA SER A 21 28.10 -5.24 31.91
C SER A 21 27.48 -5.49 30.53
N HIS A 22 27.23 -4.41 29.78
CA HIS A 22 26.89 -4.51 28.35
C HIS A 22 28.15 -4.88 27.55
N PRO A 23 28.16 -5.97 26.78
CA PRO A 23 29.15 -6.16 25.74
C PRO A 23 28.78 -5.28 24.54
N THR A 24 29.66 -4.36 24.18
CA THR A 24 29.59 -3.59 22.93
C THR A 24 29.76 -4.56 21.76
N THR A 25 28.65 -5.09 21.27
CA THR A 25 28.63 -5.88 20.03
C THR A 25 28.25 -4.93 18.92
N THR A 26 29.20 -4.63 18.04
CA THR A 26 28.94 -3.94 16.78
C THR A 26 28.04 -4.83 15.93
N THR A 27 26.72 -4.65 16.05
CA THR A 27 25.75 -5.36 15.21
C THR A 27 25.84 -4.77 13.81
N THR A 28 26.63 -5.40 12.95
CA THR A 28 26.44 -5.30 11.50
C THR A 28 25.00 -5.69 11.19
N LEU A 29 24.20 -4.73 10.73
CA LEU A 29 22.84 -4.95 10.27
C LEU A 29 22.86 -6.11 9.25
N PRO A 30 21.98 -7.12 9.39
CA PRO A 30 21.93 -8.18 8.41
C PRO A 30 21.54 -7.57 7.06
N PHE A 31 22.38 -7.78 6.05
CA PHE A 31 22.02 -7.53 4.67
C PHE A 31 20.75 -8.31 4.36
N PHE A 32 19.66 -7.61 4.09
CA PHE A 32 18.41 -8.19 3.63
C PHE A 32 18.68 -9.03 2.38
N ASN A 33 18.53 -10.35 2.50
CA ASN A 33 18.64 -11.26 1.38
C ASN A 33 17.25 -11.39 0.73
N VAL A 34 17.00 -10.61 -0.32
CA VAL A 34 15.74 -10.52 -1.10
C VAL A 34 15.54 -11.75 -2.02
N SER A 35 16.04 -12.93 -1.65
CA SER A 35 16.16 -14.07 -2.56
C SER A 35 14.97 -15.03 -2.59
N SER A 36 13.88 -14.79 -1.86
CA SER A 36 12.69 -15.67 -1.90
C SER A 36 11.54 -15.17 -2.77
N LEU A 37 11.79 -14.26 -3.71
CA LEU A 37 10.78 -13.81 -4.69
C LEU A 37 10.66 -14.83 -5.82
N THR A 38 9.87 -15.88 -5.66
CA THR A 38 9.51 -16.78 -6.76
C THR A 38 8.50 -16.08 -7.69
N ARG A 39 8.99 -15.21 -8.55
CA ARG A 39 8.23 -14.66 -9.68
C ARG A 39 8.57 -15.41 -10.94
N LYS A 40 7.56 -15.61 -11.80
CA LYS A 40 7.76 -16.07 -13.17
C LYS A 40 8.85 -15.22 -13.83
N PRO A 41 9.82 -15.81 -14.55
CA PRO A 41 10.80 -15.02 -15.30
C PRO A 41 10.04 -14.11 -16.25
N ALA A 42 10.20 -12.80 -16.09
CA ALA A 42 9.63 -11.83 -17.02
C ALA A 42 10.38 -11.93 -18.34
N ASP A 43 9.64 -11.84 -19.45
CA ASP A 43 10.27 -11.69 -20.76
C ASP A 43 11.20 -10.46 -20.76
N PRO A 44 12.31 -10.48 -21.52
CA PRO A 44 13.20 -9.34 -21.57
C PRO A 44 12.43 -8.09 -22.03
N PRO A 45 12.69 -6.93 -21.41
CA PRO A 45 11.99 -5.70 -21.76
C PRO A 45 12.20 -5.37 -23.24
N SER A 46 11.16 -4.84 -23.89
CA SER A 46 11.28 -4.32 -25.25
C SER A 46 12.36 -3.25 -25.36
N LEU A 47 12.86 -2.97 -26.56
CA LEU A 47 13.89 -1.93 -26.77
C LEU A 47 13.44 -0.56 -26.21
N PRO A 48 12.21 -0.06 -26.47
CA PRO A 48 11.74 1.18 -25.84
C PRO A 48 11.70 1.09 -24.31
N ALA A 49 11.29 -0.04 -23.73
CA ALA A 49 11.28 -0.24 -22.29
C ALA A 49 12.69 -0.21 -21.68
N THR A 50 13.67 -0.80 -22.36
CA THR A 50 15.07 -0.78 -21.94
C THR A 50 15.61 0.65 -21.94
N ILE A 51 15.35 1.42 -23.00
CA ILE A 51 15.75 2.82 -23.11
C ILE A 51 15.14 3.66 -21.97
N PHE A 52 13.83 3.56 -21.75
CA PHE A 52 13.17 4.33 -20.69
C PHE A 52 13.61 3.91 -19.29
N ASN A 53 13.87 2.62 -19.07
CA ASN A 53 14.43 2.14 -17.81
C ASN A 53 15.83 2.71 -17.54
N ALA A 54 16.65 2.88 -18.59
CA ALA A 54 17.95 3.55 -18.48
C ALA A 54 17.81 5.04 -18.14
N PHE A 55 16.81 5.73 -18.71
CA PHE A 55 16.51 7.11 -18.33
C PHE A 55 16.03 7.22 -16.88
N ASP A 56 15.14 6.33 -16.41
CA ASP A 56 14.73 6.31 -15.01
C ASP A 56 15.93 6.10 -14.07
N TYR A 57 16.86 5.22 -14.44
CA TYR A 57 18.10 5.01 -13.69
C TYR A 57 18.95 6.29 -13.63
N LEU A 58 19.13 6.98 -14.76
CA LEU A 58 19.86 8.25 -14.81
C LEU A 58 19.20 9.30 -13.91
N ILE A 59 17.87 9.42 -13.98
CA ILE A 59 17.11 10.36 -13.16
C ILE A 59 17.32 10.04 -11.68
N ASN A 60 17.08 8.79 -11.26
CA ASN A 60 17.18 8.39 -9.86
C ASN A 60 18.60 8.49 -9.29
N THR A 61 19.63 8.39 -10.13
CA THR A 61 21.02 8.39 -9.67
C THR A 61 21.62 9.79 -9.66
N PHE A 62 21.31 10.61 -10.66
CA PHE A 62 22.02 11.87 -10.90
C PHE A 62 21.15 13.13 -10.82
N ILE A 63 19.83 13.01 -11.01
CA ILE A 63 18.92 14.17 -11.04
C ILE A 63 18.11 14.26 -9.73
N ASP A 64 17.65 13.12 -9.23
CA ASP A 64 16.74 13.01 -8.09
C ASP A 64 17.10 11.80 -7.20
N PRO A 65 18.33 11.75 -6.65
CA PRO A 65 18.67 10.76 -5.64
C PRO A 65 17.80 10.98 -4.40
N PRO A 66 17.42 9.94 -3.64
CA PRO A 66 16.62 10.11 -2.43
C PRO A 66 17.41 10.94 -1.41
N LEU A 67 17.01 12.20 -1.24
CA LEU A 67 17.70 13.17 -0.40
C LEU A 67 17.34 13.06 1.09
N LYS A 68 16.22 12.39 1.40
CA LYS A 68 15.65 12.32 2.75
C LYS A 68 15.37 10.87 3.14
N PRO A 69 15.60 10.49 4.42
CA PRO A 69 15.25 9.16 4.91
C PRO A 69 13.77 8.79 4.68
N SER A 70 12.87 9.78 4.72
CA SER A 70 11.43 9.60 4.45
C SER A 70 11.08 9.23 3.01
N LEU A 71 12.05 9.27 2.10
CA LEU A 71 11.90 8.94 0.68
C LEU A 71 12.90 7.86 0.21
N ASP A 72 13.76 7.37 1.10
CA ASP A 72 14.73 6.34 0.76
C ASP A 72 14.12 4.96 1.08
N PRO A 73 13.91 4.10 0.07
CA PRO A 73 13.28 2.79 0.27
C PRO A 73 13.94 1.94 1.35
N ARG A 74 15.25 2.12 1.60
CA ARG A 74 15.98 1.35 2.62
C ARG A 74 15.49 1.63 4.04
N TYR A 75 14.95 2.81 4.28
CA TYR A 75 14.36 3.20 5.57
C TYR A 75 12.84 3.09 5.54
N VAL A 76 12.20 3.51 4.43
CA VAL A 76 10.74 3.51 4.32
C VAL A 76 10.17 2.09 4.31
N LEU A 77 10.90 1.11 3.76
CA LEU A 77 10.49 -0.29 3.68
C LEU A 77 11.29 -1.18 4.64
N SER A 78 11.80 -0.63 5.75
CA SER A 78 12.49 -1.44 6.76
C SER A 78 11.50 -2.17 7.67
N ASP A 79 11.96 -3.28 8.25
CA ASP A 79 11.25 -4.03 9.29
C ASP A 79 9.81 -4.39 8.87
N ASN A 80 8.81 -4.00 9.68
CA ASN A 80 7.41 -4.32 9.45
C ASN A 80 6.75 -3.53 8.30
N PHE A 81 7.49 -2.61 7.66
CA PHE A 81 7.05 -1.90 6.45
C PHE A 81 7.61 -2.53 5.17
N ALA A 82 8.44 -3.57 5.28
CA ALA A 82 8.90 -4.33 4.12
C ALA A 82 7.71 -4.98 3.39
N PRO A 83 7.74 -5.06 2.05
CA PRO A 83 6.68 -5.71 1.30
C PRO A 83 6.60 -7.21 1.61
N VAL A 84 5.38 -7.74 1.55
CA VAL A 84 5.10 -9.17 1.71
C VAL A 84 4.42 -9.75 0.47
N ASP A 85 4.58 -11.05 0.26
CA ASP A 85 3.92 -11.80 -0.81
C ASP A 85 2.44 -12.09 -0.49
N GLU A 86 1.67 -12.42 -1.53
CA GLU A 86 0.29 -12.88 -1.38
C GLU A 86 0.24 -14.21 -0.62
N LEU A 87 -0.69 -14.33 0.32
CA LEU A 87 -0.95 -15.54 1.09
C LEU A 87 -2.31 -16.10 0.66
N PRO A 88 -2.40 -17.30 0.06
CA PRO A 88 -3.69 -17.91 -0.23
C PRO A 88 -4.51 -18.16 1.04
N PRO A 89 -5.82 -18.41 0.93
CA PRO A 89 -6.64 -18.78 2.07
C PRO A 89 -5.97 -19.87 2.91
N THR A 90 -5.56 -19.49 4.10
CA THR A 90 -4.78 -20.33 5.02
C THR A 90 -5.52 -20.41 6.34
N GLU A 91 -5.83 -21.62 6.79
CA GLU A 91 -6.51 -21.84 8.07
C GLU A 91 -5.62 -21.42 9.24
N CYS A 92 -6.18 -20.64 10.17
CA CYS A 92 -5.48 -20.16 11.35
C CYS A 92 -5.78 -21.07 12.55
N GLN A 93 -4.75 -21.46 13.29
CA GLN A 93 -4.91 -22.12 14.57
C GLN A 93 -5.17 -21.08 15.68
N VAL A 94 -6.17 -21.35 16.52
CA VAL A 94 -6.42 -20.55 17.73
C VAL A 94 -5.45 -21.03 18.81
N VAL A 95 -4.49 -20.18 19.17
CA VAL A 95 -3.45 -20.50 20.15
C VAL A 95 -3.95 -20.34 21.59
N GLU A 96 -4.82 -19.36 21.84
CA GLU A 96 -5.36 -19.06 23.17
C GLU A 96 -6.85 -18.70 23.08
N GLY A 97 -7.64 -19.17 24.05
CA GLY A 97 -9.08 -18.91 24.13
C GLY A 97 -9.90 -19.65 23.07
N SER A 98 -11.01 -19.03 22.65
CA SER A 98 -11.91 -19.59 21.64
C SER A 98 -12.59 -18.48 20.84
N LEU A 99 -12.77 -18.69 19.53
CA LEU A 99 -13.53 -17.79 18.68
C LEU A 99 -15.04 -17.97 18.92
N PRO A 100 -15.80 -16.90 19.26
CA PRO A 100 -17.23 -17.02 19.48
C PRO A 100 -17.95 -17.57 18.24
N PRO A 101 -18.79 -18.61 18.36
CA PRO A 101 -19.51 -19.18 17.21
C PRO A 101 -20.45 -18.20 16.51
N SER A 102 -20.88 -17.15 17.21
CA SER A 102 -21.75 -16.09 16.68
C SER A 102 -21.02 -15.09 15.77
N LEU A 103 -19.68 -15.09 15.77
CA LEU A 103 -18.91 -14.24 14.86
C LEU A 103 -18.86 -14.87 13.47
N ASP A 104 -19.50 -14.23 12.50
CA ASP A 104 -19.50 -14.64 11.09
C ASP A 104 -19.29 -13.42 10.19
N GLY A 105 -18.11 -13.33 9.59
CA GLY A 105 -17.73 -12.17 8.78
C GLY A 105 -16.24 -12.13 8.47
N ALA A 106 -15.77 -11.00 7.96
CA ALA A 106 -14.36 -10.76 7.67
C ALA A 106 -13.90 -9.43 8.23
N TYR A 107 -12.77 -9.45 8.94
CA TYR A 107 -11.99 -8.25 9.21
C TYR A 107 -11.02 -8.04 8.06
N ILE A 108 -11.06 -6.89 7.39
CA ILE A 108 -10.26 -6.61 6.21
C ILE A 108 -9.51 -5.30 6.41
N ARG A 109 -8.20 -5.34 6.16
CA ARG A 109 -7.32 -4.17 6.20
C ARG A 109 -6.70 -3.95 4.82
N ASN A 110 -6.73 -2.71 4.37
CA ASN A 110 -6.02 -2.25 3.18
C ASN A 110 -4.72 -1.55 3.59
N GLY A 111 -3.73 -1.57 2.71
CA GLY A 111 -2.49 -0.83 2.90
C GLY A 111 -1.57 -0.88 1.67
N PRO A 112 -0.54 -0.02 1.65
CA PRO A 112 0.45 -0.01 0.60
C PRO A 112 1.42 -1.18 0.76
N ASN A 113 1.66 -1.91 -0.33
CA ASN A 113 2.63 -2.98 -0.43
C ASN A 113 3.21 -2.90 -1.85
N PRO A 114 4.42 -2.38 -2.09
CA PRO A 114 4.94 -2.25 -3.45
C PRO A 114 5.12 -3.62 -4.08
N GLN A 115 4.55 -3.86 -5.27
CA GLN A 115 4.78 -5.10 -5.99
C GLN A 115 6.26 -5.22 -6.35
N PHE A 116 6.92 -4.16 -6.83
CA PHE A 116 8.35 -4.22 -7.15
C PHE A 116 9.13 -3.30 -6.23
N LEU A 117 10.35 -3.71 -5.87
CA LEU A 117 11.23 -2.82 -5.11
C LEU A 117 11.47 -1.52 -5.91
N PRO A 118 11.27 -0.35 -5.29
CA PRO A 118 11.45 0.93 -5.96
C PRO A 118 12.90 1.13 -6.40
N ARG A 119 13.09 1.68 -7.60
CA ARG A 119 14.42 1.98 -8.17
C ARG A 119 14.95 3.37 -7.81
N GLY A 120 14.17 4.16 -7.08
CA GLY A 120 14.44 5.55 -6.76
C GLY A 120 13.68 5.98 -5.51
N PRO A 121 13.43 7.29 -5.32
CA PRO A 121 12.66 7.79 -4.20
C PRO A 121 11.31 7.09 -4.05
N TYR A 122 10.93 6.77 -2.82
CA TYR A 122 9.70 6.05 -2.51
C TYR A 122 9.08 6.55 -1.20
N HIS A 123 7.80 6.90 -1.25
CA HIS A 123 7.00 7.23 -0.09
C HIS A 123 6.10 6.05 0.26
N LEU A 124 5.79 5.86 1.54
CA LEU A 124 4.96 4.74 2.00
C LEU A 124 3.64 4.64 1.20
N PHE A 125 3.05 5.78 0.84
CA PHE A 125 1.77 5.84 0.11
C PHE A 125 1.86 5.49 -1.38
N ASP A 126 3.05 5.30 -1.95
CA ASP A 126 3.22 4.91 -3.36
C ASP A 126 3.11 3.39 -3.60
N GLY A 127 2.91 2.59 -2.55
CA GLY A 127 2.81 1.13 -2.68
C GLY A 127 1.47 0.67 -3.26
N ASP A 128 1.49 -0.42 -4.03
CA ASP A 128 0.27 -1.03 -4.57
C ASP A 128 -0.67 -1.47 -3.44
N GLY A 129 -1.98 -1.36 -3.64
CA GLY A 129 -2.96 -1.76 -2.64
C GLY A 129 -2.94 -3.26 -2.41
N MET A 130 -2.78 -3.67 -1.15
CA MET A 130 -2.87 -5.06 -0.74
C MET A 130 -3.85 -5.22 0.42
N LEU A 131 -4.79 -6.14 0.23
CA LEU A 131 -5.80 -6.48 1.21
C LEU A 131 -5.31 -7.65 2.04
N HIS A 132 -5.44 -7.53 3.36
CA HIS A 132 -5.31 -8.62 4.31
C HIS A 132 -6.69 -8.85 4.93
N ALA A 133 -7.22 -10.07 4.81
CA ALA A 133 -8.50 -10.44 5.40
C ALA A 133 -8.33 -11.60 6.38
N ILE A 134 -9.01 -11.51 7.52
CA ILE A 134 -9.26 -12.64 8.42
C ILE A 134 -10.75 -12.91 8.38
N ARG A 135 -11.15 -14.01 7.75
CA ARG A 135 -12.54 -14.47 7.72
C ARG A 135 -12.78 -15.39 8.91
N ILE A 136 -13.77 -15.09 9.73
CA ILE A 136 -14.18 -15.91 10.87
C ILE A 136 -15.58 -16.42 10.62
N SER A 137 -15.78 -17.72 10.84
CA SER A 137 -17.09 -18.36 10.70
C SER A 137 -17.11 -19.66 11.47
N LYS A 138 -18.17 -19.90 12.26
CA LYS A 138 -18.36 -21.14 13.03
C LYS A 138 -17.14 -21.52 13.89
N GLY A 139 -16.54 -20.53 14.54
CA GLY A 139 -15.37 -20.71 15.41
C GLY A 139 -14.05 -21.02 14.69
N LYS A 140 -14.00 -20.91 13.36
CA LYS A 140 -12.78 -21.08 12.55
C LYS A 140 -12.36 -19.76 11.93
N ALA A 141 -11.05 -19.56 11.76
CA ALA A 141 -10.48 -18.39 11.11
C ALA A 141 -9.63 -18.79 9.89
N THR A 142 -9.73 -18.02 8.82
CA THR A 142 -8.90 -18.15 7.61
C THR A 142 -8.30 -16.80 7.28
N ILE A 143 -6.98 -16.73 7.14
CA ILE A 143 -6.28 -15.54 6.67
C ILE A 143 -6.01 -15.63 5.17
N CYS A 144 -6.12 -14.50 4.47
CA CYS A 144 -5.79 -14.38 3.06
C CYS A 144 -5.20 -12.99 2.80
N SER A 145 -4.25 -12.90 1.89
CA SER A 145 -3.78 -11.62 1.38
C SER A 145 -3.65 -11.61 -0.15
N ARG A 146 -4.14 -10.53 -0.75
CA ARG A 146 -4.15 -10.32 -2.21
C ARG A 146 -3.91 -8.86 -2.53
N TYR A 147 -3.15 -8.61 -3.60
CA TYR A 147 -3.12 -7.31 -4.22
C TYR A 147 -4.47 -6.98 -4.84
N VAL A 148 -4.88 -5.73 -4.72
CA VAL A 148 -5.93 -5.16 -5.56
C VAL A 148 -5.36 -5.10 -6.97
N LYS A 149 -6.02 -5.78 -7.92
CA LYS A 149 -5.55 -5.89 -9.31
C LYS A 149 -5.85 -4.62 -10.10
N THR A 150 -5.25 -3.50 -9.67
CA THR A 150 -5.35 -2.19 -10.31
C THR A 150 -4.81 -2.20 -11.73
N TYR A 151 -5.13 -1.18 -12.54
CA TYR A 151 -4.51 -1.04 -13.85
C TYR A 151 -2.98 -0.97 -13.75
N LYS A 152 -2.45 -0.17 -12.82
CA LYS A 152 -1.01 -0.09 -12.53
C LYS A 152 -0.42 -1.46 -12.20
N TYR A 153 -1.01 -2.16 -11.24
CA TYR A 153 -0.57 -3.50 -10.84
C TYR A 153 -0.50 -4.45 -12.05
N LYS A 154 -1.56 -4.50 -12.86
CA LYS A 154 -1.62 -5.40 -14.02
C LYS A 154 -0.55 -5.08 -15.06
N VAL A 155 -0.38 -3.81 -15.42
CA VAL A 155 0.63 -3.39 -16.41
C VAL A 155 2.04 -3.73 -15.92
N GLU A 156 2.36 -3.42 -14.67
CA GLU A 156 3.71 -3.65 -14.13
C GLU A 156 3.98 -5.14 -13.89
N SER A 157 2.96 -5.90 -13.47
CA SER A 157 3.03 -7.36 -13.33
C SER A 157 3.30 -8.05 -14.66
N GLU A 158 2.60 -7.66 -15.72
CA GLU A 158 2.80 -8.20 -17.08
C GLU A 158 4.21 -7.89 -17.60
N LYS A 159 4.73 -6.70 -17.33
CA LYS A 159 6.05 -6.26 -17.79
C LYS A 159 7.20 -6.75 -16.91
N GLY A 160 6.93 -7.07 -15.64
CA GLY A 160 7.94 -7.49 -14.68
C GLY A 160 8.78 -6.34 -14.08
N PHE A 161 8.37 -5.09 -14.23
CA PHE A 161 9.07 -3.93 -13.66
C PHE A 161 8.15 -2.70 -13.49
N PRO A 162 8.53 -1.73 -12.61
CA PRO A 162 7.82 -0.46 -12.47
C PRO A 162 7.78 0.36 -13.77
N VAL A 163 6.61 0.86 -14.14
CA VAL A 163 6.38 1.66 -15.37
C VAL A 163 5.62 2.95 -15.10
N ILE A 164 4.61 2.90 -14.23
CA ILE A 164 3.79 4.06 -13.89
C ILE A 164 4.47 4.80 -12.73
N PRO A 165 4.69 6.13 -12.84
CA PRO A 165 5.46 6.88 -11.85
C PRO A 165 4.78 6.90 -10.48
N ASN A 166 5.61 6.94 -9.44
CA ASN A 166 5.18 7.19 -8.07
C ASN A 166 4.85 8.68 -7.90
N VAL A 167 3.64 8.99 -7.42
CA VAL A 167 3.12 10.36 -7.42
C VAL A 167 3.59 11.13 -6.19
N PHE A 168 3.68 10.47 -5.03
CA PHE A 168 4.10 11.14 -3.79
C PHE A 168 5.61 11.32 -3.73
N SER A 169 6.38 10.34 -4.19
CA SER A 169 7.85 10.39 -4.14
C SER A 169 8.52 10.84 -5.44
N GLY A 170 7.85 10.79 -6.58
CA GLY A 170 8.50 11.01 -7.88
C GLY A 170 8.80 12.48 -8.20
N PHE A 171 8.08 13.43 -7.63
CA PHE A 171 8.09 14.82 -8.11
C PHE A 171 8.78 15.80 -7.15
N ASN A 172 10.01 15.47 -6.71
CA ASN A 172 10.77 16.31 -5.78
C ASN A 172 11.56 17.41 -6.50
N GLY A 173 10.92 18.56 -6.69
CA GLY A 173 11.56 19.73 -7.28
C GLY A 173 11.43 19.78 -8.81
N LEU A 174 11.79 20.93 -9.38
CA LEU A 174 11.42 21.29 -10.75
C LEU A 174 12.10 20.40 -11.80
N SER A 175 13.41 20.18 -11.68
CA SER A 175 14.20 19.37 -12.63
C SER A 175 13.78 17.91 -12.64
N ALA A 176 13.66 17.29 -11.46
CA ALA A 176 13.19 15.92 -11.28
C ALA A 176 11.79 15.74 -11.86
N SER A 177 10.89 16.67 -11.55
CA SER A 177 9.51 16.65 -12.05
C SER A 177 9.45 16.75 -13.58
N ALA A 178 10.21 17.66 -14.17
CA ALA A 178 10.28 17.81 -15.62
C ALA A 178 10.84 16.55 -16.31
N ALA A 179 11.94 15.99 -15.78
CA ALA A 179 12.57 14.80 -16.34
C ALA A 179 11.65 13.56 -16.26
N ARG A 180 11.04 13.30 -15.09
CA ARG A 180 10.08 12.19 -14.94
C ARG A 180 8.82 12.42 -15.74
N GLY A 181 8.34 13.66 -15.84
CA GLY A 181 7.22 14.01 -16.69
C GLY A 181 7.48 13.68 -18.16
N ALA A 182 8.67 14.02 -18.67
CA ALA A 182 9.08 13.70 -20.04
C ALA A 182 9.18 12.19 -20.28
N VAL A 183 9.81 11.43 -19.38
CA VAL A 183 9.87 9.95 -19.50
C VAL A 183 8.47 9.34 -19.44
N THR A 184 7.63 9.81 -18.52
CA THR A 184 6.24 9.36 -18.40
C THR A 184 5.46 9.60 -19.70
N ALA A 185 5.56 10.80 -20.27
CA ALA A 185 4.93 11.12 -21.54
C ALA A 185 5.45 10.24 -22.69
N ALA A 186 6.76 10.00 -22.76
CA ALA A 186 7.36 9.11 -23.75
C ALA A 186 6.88 7.67 -23.60
N ARG A 187 6.74 7.15 -22.37
CA ARG A 187 6.18 5.81 -22.11
C ARG A 187 4.72 5.69 -22.57
N VAL A 188 3.92 6.73 -22.35
CA VAL A 188 2.52 6.79 -22.83
C VAL A 188 2.48 6.80 -24.36
N LEU A 189 3.27 7.66 -25.01
CA LEU A 189 3.34 7.74 -26.47
C LEU A 189 3.85 6.44 -27.11
N ALA A 190 4.73 5.72 -26.43
CA ALA A 190 5.22 4.40 -26.83
C ALA A 190 4.25 3.25 -26.51
N GLY A 191 3.05 3.54 -25.99
CA GLY A 191 2.01 2.54 -25.71
C GLY A 191 2.32 1.62 -24.53
N GLN A 192 3.21 2.01 -23.61
CA GLN A 192 3.54 1.16 -22.46
C GLN A 192 2.44 1.11 -21.42
N PHE A 193 1.66 2.18 -21.30
CA PHE A 193 0.43 2.24 -20.50
C PHE A 193 -0.45 3.39 -21.00
N ASN A 194 -1.73 3.35 -20.67
CA ASN A 194 -2.69 4.41 -20.97
C ASN A 194 -3.29 4.95 -19.66
N PRO A 195 -3.00 6.21 -19.29
CA PRO A 195 -3.46 6.79 -18.03
C PRO A 195 -4.98 6.93 -17.92
N ILE A 196 -5.72 6.89 -19.03
CA ILE A 196 -7.21 6.89 -19.04
C ILE A 196 -7.75 5.66 -18.29
N ASN A 197 -7.02 4.55 -18.33
CA ASN A 197 -7.41 3.31 -17.64
C ASN A 197 -7.17 3.35 -16.12
N GLY A 198 -6.60 4.45 -15.60
CA GLY A 198 -6.30 4.66 -14.19
C GLY A 198 -4.81 4.62 -13.90
N ILE A 199 -4.40 5.30 -12.82
CA ILE A 199 -3.03 5.28 -12.30
C ILE A 199 -3.01 5.04 -10.78
N GLY A 200 -4.16 4.71 -10.20
CA GLY A 200 -4.29 4.58 -8.75
C GLY A 200 -3.79 3.27 -8.19
N LEU A 201 -3.56 3.32 -6.89
CA LEU A 201 -2.99 2.23 -6.10
C LEU A 201 -4.07 1.46 -5.34
N ALA A 202 -5.24 2.07 -5.09
CA ALA A 202 -6.33 1.50 -4.29
C ALA A 202 -5.87 0.98 -2.92
N ASN A 203 -4.97 1.72 -2.25
CA ASN A 203 -4.20 1.28 -1.08
C ASN A 203 -4.60 1.99 0.23
N THR A 204 -5.60 2.88 0.20
CA THR A 204 -5.82 3.84 1.29
C THR A 204 -6.88 3.35 2.27
N SER A 205 -7.99 2.80 1.79
CA SER A 205 -9.10 2.38 2.65
C SER A 205 -10.03 1.36 1.97
N LEU A 206 -11.10 0.98 2.70
CA LEU A 206 -12.21 0.17 2.23
C LEU A 206 -13.54 0.84 2.58
N ALA A 207 -14.54 0.71 1.71
CA ALA A 207 -15.90 1.13 1.98
C ALA A 207 -16.93 0.12 1.43
N LEU A 208 -18.02 -0.09 2.18
CA LEU A 208 -19.16 -0.90 1.75
C LEU A 208 -20.25 0.02 1.19
N ILE A 209 -20.31 0.18 -0.13
CA ILE A 209 -21.23 1.12 -0.79
C ILE A 209 -22.27 0.29 -1.54
N GLY A 210 -23.56 0.47 -1.22
CA GLY A 210 -24.64 -0.27 -1.87
C GLY A 210 -24.49 -1.79 -1.78
N GLY A 211 -24.00 -2.30 -0.64
CA GLY A 211 -23.78 -3.74 -0.41
C GLY A 211 -22.57 -4.34 -1.13
N ARG A 212 -21.75 -3.52 -1.80
CA ARG A 212 -20.51 -3.95 -2.47
C ARG A 212 -19.30 -3.35 -1.79
N LEU A 213 -18.25 -4.15 -1.63
CA LEU A 213 -17.00 -3.71 -1.01
C LEU A 213 -16.10 -3.09 -2.09
N TYR A 214 -15.48 -1.96 -1.75
CA TYR A 214 -14.57 -1.25 -2.63
C TYR A 214 -13.25 -0.92 -1.92
N ALA A 215 -12.14 -1.16 -2.61
CA ALA A 215 -10.83 -0.64 -2.26
C ALA A 215 -10.66 0.75 -2.88
N LEU A 216 -10.27 1.72 -2.06
CA LEU A 216 -10.24 3.14 -2.43
C LEU A 216 -8.81 3.69 -2.39
N GLY A 217 -8.57 4.71 -3.22
CA GLY A 217 -7.38 5.55 -3.19
C GLY A 217 -7.68 6.88 -3.88
N GLU A 218 -7.14 7.97 -3.34
CA GLU A 218 -7.48 9.36 -3.72
C GLU A 218 -7.26 9.68 -5.22
N SER A 219 -6.41 8.92 -5.90
CA SER A 219 -5.94 9.19 -7.26
C SER A 219 -6.69 8.47 -8.38
N ASP A 220 -7.69 7.63 -8.07
CA ASP A 220 -8.39 6.83 -9.09
C ASP A 220 -9.83 6.49 -8.67
N LEU A 221 -10.57 5.86 -9.58
CA LEU A 221 -11.86 5.27 -9.31
C LEU A 221 -11.73 4.12 -8.29
N PRO A 222 -12.80 3.83 -7.52
CA PRO A 222 -12.87 2.66 -6.65
C PRO A 222 -12.63 1.35 -7.40
N TYR A 223 -12.04 0.37 -6.71
CA TYR A 223 -11.93 -0.99 -7.22
C TYR A 223 -12.87 -1.90 -6.42
N SER A 224 -13.84 -2.51 -7.09
CA SER A 224 -14.75 -3.46 -6.46
C SER A 224 -14.00 -4.75 -6.10
N VAL A 225 -14.22 -5.21 -4.87
CA VAL A 225 -13.60 -6.42 -4.33
C VAL A 225 -14.65 -7.32 -3.69
N LYS A 226 -14.37 -8.62 -3.64
CA LYS A 226 -15.23 -9.63 -3.02
C LYS A 226 -14.38 -10.56 -2.16
N VAL A 227 -14.91 -10.94 -1.01
CA VAL A 227 -14.34 -12.01 -0.18
C VAL A 227 -15.27 -13.22 -0.24
N ASP A 228 -14.74 -14.35 -0.68
CA ASP A 228 -15.50 -15.59 -0.79
C ASP A 228 -15.64 -16.31 0.57
N PRO A 229 -16.59 -17.25 0.72
CA PRO A 229 -16.79 -17.98 1.97
C PRO A 229 -15.56 -18.74 2.47
N ASN A 230 -14.67 -19.15 1.56
CA ASN A 230 -13.40 -19.79 1.89
C ASN A 230 -12.30 -18.80 2.34
N GLY A 231 -12.56 -17.49 2.30
CA GLY A 231 -11.60 -16.42 2.63
C GLY A 231 -10.81 -15.87 1.44
N GLU A 232 -11.01 -16.38 0.22
CA GLU A 232 -10.33 -15.85 -0.98
C GLU A 232 -10.78 -14.42 -1.29
N ILE A 233 -9.85 -13.59 -1.78
CA ILE A 233 -10.11 -12.18 -2.10
C ILE A 233 -10.01 -12.00 -3.61
N HIS A 234 -11.08 -11.51 -4.22
CA HIS A 234 -11.16 -11.24 -5.66
C HIS A 234 -11.25 -9.74 -5.92
N THR A 235 -10.41 -9.23 -6.83
CA THR A 235 -10.65 -7.93 -7.46
C THR A 235 -11.59 -8.12 -8.64
N LEU A 236 -12.76 -7.48 -8.60
CA LEU A 236 -13.75 -7.58 -9.67
C LEU A 236 -13.51 -6.55 -10.78
N GLY A 237 -12.98 -5.37 -10.44
CA GLY A 237 -12.61 -4.37 -11.43
C GLY A 237 -12.69 -2.93 -10.92
N ARG A 238 -12.22 -2.00 -11.74
CA ARG A 238 -12.35 -0.55 -11.55
C ARG A 238 -13.81 -0.15 -11.79
N HIS A 239 -14.39 0.68 -10.93
CA HIS A 239 -15.84 0.92 -10.90
C HIS A 239 -16.17 2.41 -10.94
N ASP A 240 -17.05 2.80 -11.86
CA ASP A 240 -17.49 4.18 -12.13
C ASP A 240 -18.95 4.44 -11.75
N PHE A 241 -19.60 3.51 -11.02
CA PHE A 241 -21.01 3.58 -10.62
C PHE A 241 -21.95 3.83 -11.80
N ASP A 242 -21.85 2.99 -12.83
CA ASP A 242 -22.67 3.07 -14.05
C ASP A 242 -22.49 4.42 -14.78
N GLY A 243 -21.24 4.90 -14.81
CA GLY A 243 -20.85 6.17 -15.43
C GLY A 243 -21.22 7.42 -14.63
N GLN A 244 -21.76 7.28 -13.41
CA GLN A 244 -22.08 8.43 -12.55
C GLN A 244 -20.84 9.06 -11.91
N LEU A 245 -19.77 8.28 -11.74
CA LEU A 245 -18.50 8.73 -11.21
C LEU A 245 -17.44 8.79 -12.31
N MET A 246 -17.21 10.00 -12.81
CA MET A 246 -16.29 10.23 -13.94
C MET A 246 -14.81 10.29 -13.54
N MET A 247 -14.50 10.53 -12.26
CA MET A 247 -13.14 10.75 -11.75
C MET A 247 -13.00 10.21 -10.32
N SER A 248 -11.81 10.34 -9.71
CA SER A 248 -11.58 9.88 -8.35
C SER A 248 -12.53 10.51 -7.32
N MET A 249 -12.71 9.80 -6.22
CA MET A 249 -13.42 10.22 -5.02
C MET A 249 -12.51 10.07 -3.80
N THR A 250 -12.87 10.72 -2.70
CA THR A 250 -12.15 10.54 -1.43
C THR A 250 -12.05 9.07 -1.04
N ALA A 251 -10.92 8.70 -0.44
CA ALA A 251 -10.79 7.40 0.19
C ALA A 251 -11.64 7.26 1.46
N HIS A 252 -12.27 8.32 1.97
CA HIS A 252 -12.99 8.27 3.24
C HIS A 252 -14.46 8.71 3.12
N PRO A 253 -15.27 8.06 2.25
CA PRO A 253 -16.68 8.34 2.17
C PRO A 253 -17.37 8.00 3.51
N LYS A 254 -18.51 8.64 3.76
CA LYS A 254 -19.32 8.42 4.96
C LYS A 254 -20.66 7.85 4.54
N ILE A 255 -21.11 6.83 5.27
CA ILE A 255 -22.38 6.16 5.01
C ILE A 255 -23.31 6.53 6.15
N ASP A 256 -24.48 7.08 5.80
CA ASP A 256 -25.54 7.30 6.77
C ASP A 256 -26.14 5.95 7.17
N ALA A 257 -26.14 5.65 8.47
CA ALA A 257 -26.62 4.36 8.98
C ALA A 257 -28.14 4.20 8.90
N GLN A 258 -28.91 5.30 8.83
CA GLN A 258 -30.37 5.27 8.73
C GLN A 258 -30.83 5.16 7.29
N THR A 259 -30.26 5.97 6.39
CA THR A 259 -30.70 6.02 4.98
C THR A 259 -29.93 5.06 4.08
N GLY A 260 -28.71 4.66 4.46
CA GLY A 260 -27.79 3.91 3.61
C GLY A 260 -27.12 4.75 2.53
N GLU A 261 -27.38 6.06 2.49
CA GLU A 261 -26.76 6.97 1.52
C GLU A 261 -25.26 7.11 1.78
N THR A 262 -24.47 7.18 0.71
CA THR A 262 -23.03 7.38 0.78
C THR A 262 -22.67 8.80 0.36
N PHE A 263 -22.13 9.57 1.29
CA PHE A 263 -21.62 10.91 1.08
C PHE A 263 -20.12 10.84 0.80
N ALA A 264 -19.73 11.39 -0.35
CA ALA A 264 -18.34 11.49 -0.76
C ALA A 264 -18.08 12.86 -1.39
N PHE A 265 -16.81 13.23 -1.45
CA PHE A 265 -16.36 14.42 -2.14
C PHE A 265 -15.14 14.07 -2.99
N ARG A 266 -14.77 15.00 -3.87
CA ARG A 266 -13.48 14.98 -4.55
C ARG A 266 -12.79 16.32 -4.36
N TYR A 267 -11.49 16.32 -4.49
CA TYR A 267 -10.68 17.53 -4.57
C TYR A 267 -9.72 17.42 -5.75
N GLY A 268 -9.25 18.56 -6.23
CA GLY A 268 -8.30 18.61 -7.33
C GLY A 268 -7.56 19.94 -7.35
N PRO A 269 -6.38 19.99 -7.99
CA PRO A 269 -5.57 21.21 -8.07
C PRO A 269 -6.23 22.30 -8.91
N CYS A 270 -7.13 21.91 -9.84
CA CYS A 270 -7.88 22.83 -10.67
C CYS A 270 -9.32 22.98 -10.14
N ARG A 271 -9.77 24.22 -9.95
CA ARG A 271 -11.18 24.53 -9.72
C ARG A 271 -12.00 24.00 -10.89
N HIS A 272 -13.10 23.32 -10.59
CA HIS A 272 -14.05 22.94 -11.62
C HIS A 272 -14.87 24.18 -11.95
N PHE A 273 -14.92 24.54 -13.24
CA PHE A 273 -15.81 25.56 -13.76
C PHE A 273 -17.18 24.94 -14.04
#